data_AF-A0A2J9E9T8-F1
#
_entry.id   AF-A0A2J9E9T8-F1
#
_cell.length_a   1.000
_cell.length_b   1.000
_cell.length_c   1.000
_cell.angle_alpha   90.00
_cell.angle_beta   90.00
_cell.angle_gamma   90.00
#
_symmetry.space_group_name_H-M   'P 1'
#
loop_
_entity.id
_entity.type
_entity.pdbx_description
1 polymer ?
#
loop_
_entity_poly.entity_id
_entity_poly.type
_entity_poly.pdbx_seq_one_letter_code
_entity_poly.pdbx_strand_id
1 'polypeptide(L)'
;MGKPYTNRDMKRIQELAGQLTPQQIGNIIGRTGASVREFAARHHISLSMKYNKPGYHEAEQIVRMKAEGYSFAKIGAALGLSKTTCLSVYRRSI
;
A
#
# COMPACT_ATOMS: atom_id res chain seq x y z
N MET A 1 -3.01 25.50 17.46
CA MET A 1 -3.67 24.26 17.90
C MET A 1 -4.53 23.74 16.75
N GLY A 2 -4.32 22.52 16.28
CA GLY A 2 -5.14 21.93 15.21
C GLY A 2 -6.54 21.58 15.71
N LYS A 3 -7.54 21.57 14.81
CA LYS A 3 -8.91 21.13 15.15
C LYS A 3 -8.86 19.74 15.80
N PRO A 4 -9.59 19.47 16.90
CA PRO A 4 -9.63 18.14 17.51
C PRO A 4 -10.21 17.10 16.54
N TYR A 5 -9.78 15.84 16.66
CA TYR A 5 -10.36 14.73 15.89
C TYR A 5 -11.73 14.39 16.48
N THR A 6 -12.75 14.30 15.63
CA THR A 6 -14.08 13.84 16.07
C THR A 6 -14.11 12.32 16.16
N ASN A 7 -15.04 11.76 16.94
CA ASN A 7 -15.26 10.31 16.99
C ASN A 7 -15.48 9.69 15.60
N ARG A 8 -16.10 10.43 14.68
CA ARG A 8 -16.30 10.00 13.30
C ARG A 8 -14.97 9.91 12.54
N ASP A 9 -14.10 10.89 12.69
CA ASP A 9 -12.78 10.89 12.06
C ASP A 9 -11.93 9.73 12.57
N MET A 10 -11.92 9.52 13.89
CA MET A 10 -11.13 8.44 14.52
C MET A 10 -11.57 7.06 14.01
N LYS A 11 -12.89 6.82 13.95
CA LYS A 11 -13.44 5.59 13.41
C LYS A 11 -13.05 5.40 11.94
N ARG A 12 -13.10 6.47 11.15
CA ARG A 12 -12.73 6.42 9.72
C ARG A 12 -11.24 6.13 9.51
N ILE A 13 -10.37 6.68 10.34
CA ILE A 13 -8.94 6.40 10.29
C ILE A 13 -8.67 4.94 10.62
N GLN A 14 -9.35 4.37 11.62
CA GLN A 14 -9.22 2.95 11.96
C GLN A 14 -9.73 2.03 10.85
N GLU A 15 -10.89 2.34 10.25
CA GLU A 15 -11.46 1.55 9.15
C GLU A 15 -10.53 1.53 7.91
N LEU A 16 -9.86 2.64 7.63
CA LEU A 16 -9.02 2.81 6.45
C LEU A 16 -7.54 2.49 6.71
N ALA A 17 -7.17 2.24 7.98
CA ALA A 17 -5.81 1.90 8.37
C ALA A 17 -5.36 0.61 7.69
N GLY A 18 -4.17 0.63 7.08
CA GLY A 18 -3.61 -0.49 6.33
C GLY A 18 -4.17 -0.70 4.92
N GLN A 19 -5.22 0.03 4.53
CA GLN A 19 -5.77 0.03 3.17
C GLN A 19 -5.32 1.26 2.38
N LEU A 20 -5.32 2.43 3.02
CA LEU A 20 -5.02 3.72 2.37
C LEU A 20 -3.81 4.40 3.00
N THR A 21 -3.17 5.24 2.19
CA THR A 21 -2.07 6.09 2.67
C THR A 21 -2.61 7.20 3.59
N PRO A 22 -1.78 7.73 4.52
CA PRO A 22 -2.18 8.86 5.37
C PRO A 22 -2.70 10.07 4.58
N GLN A 23 -2.12 10.31 3.39
CA GLN A 23 -2.54 11.39 2.49
C GLN A 23 -3.98 11.19 1.99
N GLN A 24 -4.31 9.97 1.54
CA GLN A 24 -5.65 9.63 1.06
C GLN A 24 -6.69 9.66 2.18
N ILE A 25 -6.34 9.14 3.36
CA ILE A 25 -7.21 9.19 4.54
C ILE A 25 -7.48 10.65 4.91
N GLY A 26 -6.44 11.50 4.93
CA GLY A 26 -6.57 12.93 5.16
C GLY A 26 -7.54 13.59 4.18
N ASN A 27 -7.41 13.31 2.88
CA ASN A 27 -8.34 13.84 1.87
C ASN A 27 -9.80 13.44 2.13
N ILE A 28 -10.06 12.25 2.67
CA ILE A 28 -11.41 11.76 2.99
C ILE A 28 -12.01 12.48 4.19
N ILE A 29 -11.21 12.75 5.23
CA ILE A 29 -11.68 13.40 6.47
C ILE A 29 -11.44 14.92 6.49
N GLY A 30 -10.98 15.51 5.39
CA GLY A 30 -10.66 16.94 5.30
C GLY A 30 -9.47 17.37 6.16
N ARG A 31 -8.45 16.52 6.30
CA ARG A 31 -7.22 16.76 7.07
C ARG A 31 -5.98 16.59 6.21
N THR A 32 -4.87 17.14 6.67
CA THR A 32 -3.57 16.89 6.03
C THR A 32 -3.07 15.49 6.36
N GLY A 33 -2.38 14.84 5.42
CA GLY A 33 -1.77 13.53 5.65
C GLY A 33 -0.77 13.52 6.81
N ALA A 34 -0.10 14.64 7.06
CA ALA A 34 0.77 14.83 8.22
C ALA A 34 0.01 14.73 9.55
N SER A 35 -1.15 15.38 9.65
CA SER A 35 -1.98 15.32 10.86
C SER A 35 -2.51 13.92 11.12
N VAL A 36 -2.89 13.19 10.06
CA VAL A 36 -3.35 11.79 10.17
C VAL A 36 -2.22 10.87 10.63
N ARG A 37 -1.00 11.08 10.12
CA ARG A 37 0.18 10.32 10.55
C ARG A 37 0.51 10.55 12.02
N GLU A 38 0.49 11.80 12.48
CA GLU A 38 0.69 12.12 13.90
C GLU A 38 -0.39 11.50 14.79
N PHE A 39 -1.65 11.59 14.38
CA PHE A 39 -2.75 10.98 15.10
C PHE A 39 -2.57 9.45 15.21
N ALA A 40 -2.33 8.78 14.09
CA ALA A 40 -2.13 7.35 14.08
C ALA A 40 -0.91 6.90 14.91
N ALA A 41 0.18 7.67 14.90
CA ALA A 41 1.34 7.41 15.74
C ALA A 41 1.00 7.50 17.25
N ARG A 42 0.24 8.51 17.68
CA ARG A 42 -0.19 8.67 19.08
C ARG A 42 -1.18 7.59 19.53
N HIS A 43 -1.94 7.03 18.60
CA HIS A 43 -2.96 6.00 18.88
C HIS A 43 -2.51 4.58 18.50
N HIS A 44 -1.22 4.37 18.18
CA HIS A 44 -0.66 3.08 17.77
C HIS A 44 -1.38 2.41 16.59
N ILE A 45 -1.93 3.20 15.67
CA ILE A 45 -2.60 2.71 14.45
C ILE A 45 -1.55 2.56 13.35
N SER A 46 -1.37 1.34 12.83
CA SER A 46 -0.48 1.13 11.68
C SER A 46 -1.15 1.61 10.40
N LEU A 47 -0.64 2.72 9.84
CA LEU A 47 -1.01 3.20 8.50
C LEU A 47 -0.12 2.63 7.40
N SER A 48 0.74 1.66 7.70
CA SER A 48 1.48 0.99 6.64
C SER A 48 0.48 0.17 5.83
N MET A 49 0.36 0.49 4.53
CA MET A 49 -0.20 -0.48 3.59
C MET A 49 0.56 -1.77 3.81
N LYS A 50 -0.16 -2.86 4.09
CA LYS A 50 0.46 -4.18 4.15
C LYS A 50 1.14 -4.39 2.79
N TYR A 51 2.45 -4.25 2.76
CA TYR A 51 3.25 -4.69 1.63
C TYR A 51 3.16 -6.20 1.66
N ASN A 52 2.14 -6.75 1.01
CA ASN A 52 2.08 -8.17 0.72
C ASN A 52 3.24 -8.43 -0.24
N LYS A 53 4.37 -8.87 0.32
CA LYS A 53 5.47 -9.37 -0.46
C LYS A 53 4.87 -10.51 -1.31
N PRO A 54 5.03 -10.47 -2.64
CA PRO A 54 4.50 -11.53 -3.48
C PRO A 54 5.03 -12.87 -3.00
N GLY A 55 4.11 -13.84 -2.90
CA GLY A 55 4.41 -15.20 -2.49
C GLY A 55 5.27 -15.93 -3.51
N TYR A 56 5.60 -17.19 -3.19
CA TYR A 56 6.35 -18.08 -4.09
C TYR A 56 5.63 -18.24 -5.44
N HIS A 57 4.31 -18.40 -5.42
CA HIS A 57 3.49 -18.56 -6.62
C HIS A 57 3.50 -17.31 -7.52
N GLU A 58 3.34 -16.10 -6.95
CA GLU A 58 3.47 -14.87 -7.74
C GLU A 58 4.88 -14.69 -8.31
N ALA A 59 5.94 -15.12 -7.61
CA ALA A 59 7.30 -15.08 -8.12
C ALA A 59 7.50 -15.99 -9.32
N GLU A 60 7.00 -17.24 -9.28
CA GLU A 60 7.03 -18.16 -10.43
C GLU A 60 6.27 -17.58 -11.63
N GLN A 61 5.09 -16.99 -11.39
CA GLN A 61 4.33 -16.36 -12.47
C GLN A 61 5.06 -15.16 -13.09
N ILE A 62 5.74 -14.34 -12.28
CA ILE A 62 6.57 -13.24 -12.78
C ILE A 62 7.69 -13.76 -13.69
N VAL A 63 8.41 -14.81 -13.26
CA VAL A 63 9.50 -15.41 -14.06
C VAL A 63 8.97 -16.02 -15.35
N ARG A 64 7.88 -16.78 -15.27
CA ARG A 64 7.23 -17.41 -16.43
C ARG A 64 6.76 -16.38 -17.45
N MET A 65 5.96 -15.41 -17.02
CA MET A 65 5.47 -14.36 -17.92
C MET A 65 6.63 -13.52 -18.48
N LYS A 66 7.72 -13.35 -17.72
CA LYS A 66 8.88 -12.64 -18.24
C LYS A 66 9.61 -13.44 -19.32
N ALA A 67 9.72 -14.76 -19.17
CA ALA A 67 10.25 -15.66 -20.19
C ALA A 67 9.39 -15.68 -21.47
N GLU A 68 8.07 -15.52 -21.33
CA GLU A 68 7.14 -15.35 -22.46
C GLU A 68 7.23 -13.95 -23.14
N GLY A 69 8.10 -13.06 -22.65
CA GLY A 69 8.36 -11.76 -23.26
C GLY A 69 7.48 -10.60 -22.76
N TYR A 70 6.63 -10.82 -21.76
CA TYR A 70 5.79 -9.75 -21.21
C TYR A 70 6.62 -8.67 -20.50
N SER A 71 6.13 -7.42 -20.55
CA SER A 71 6.72 -6.31 -19.80
C SER A 71 6.30 -6.36 -18.33
N PHE A 72 7.17 -5.91 -17.43
CA PHE A 72 6.86 -5.87 -15.99
C PHE A 72 5.63 -5.03 -15.64
N ALA A 73 5.29 -4.04 -16.48
CA ALA A 73 4.05 -3.28 -16.32
C ALA A 73 2.81 -4.15 -16.58
N LYS A 74 2.84 -4.96 -17.64
CA LYS A 74 1.74 -5.88 -17.99
C LYS A 74 1.63 -7.03 -16.98
N ILE A 75 2.77 -7.57 -16.52
CA ILE A 75 2.81 -8.59 -15.47
C ILE A 75 2.23 -8.03 -14.16
N GLY A 76 2.65 -6.83 -13.74
CA GLY A 76 2.13 -6.20 -12.54
C GLY A 76 0.62 -5.95 -12.60
N ALA A 77 0.11 -5.47 -13.75
CA ALA A 77 -1.32 -5.31 -13.96
C ALA A 77 -2.10 -6.63 -13.86
N ALA A 78 -1.53 -7.73 -14.36
CA ALA A 78 -2.16 -9.06 -14.27
C ALA A 78 -2.16 -9.64 -12.84
N LEU A 79 -1.11 -9.36 -12.05
CA LEU A 79 -0.92 -9.93 -10.71
C LEU A 79 -1.35 -9.00 -9.57
N GLY A 80 -1.81 -7.78 -9.87
CA GLY A 80 -2.10 -6.77 -8.86
C GLY A 80 -0.84 -6.24 -8.15
N LEU A 81 0.31 -6.34 -8.80
CA LEU A 81 1.61 -5.94 -8.26
C LEU A 81 2.13 -4.67 -8.95
N SER A 82 2.95 -3.90 -8.24
CA SER A 82 3.64 -2.77 -8.87
C SER A 82 4.73 -3.27 -9.84
N LYS A 83 4.98 -2.52 -10.92
CA LYS A 83 6.10 -2.79 -11.84
C LYS A 83 7.43 -2.99 -11.10
N THR A 84 7.70 -2.14 -10.10
CA THR A 84 8.91 -2.18 -9.29
C THR A 84 8.99 -3.45 -8.45
N THR A 85 7.85 -3.89 -7.89
CA THR A 85 7.74 -5.17 -7.18
C THR A 85 8.06 -6.34 -8.11
N CYS A 86 7.47 -6.40 -9.31
CA CYS A 86 7.76 -7.47 -10.27
C CYS A 86 9.24 -7.52 -10.66
N LEU A 87 9.85 -6.36 -10.95
CA LEU A 87 11.29 -6.28 -11.27
C LEU A 87 12.16 -6.75 -10.09
N SER A 88 11.84 -6.34 -8.87
CA SER A 88 12.58 -6.69 -7.66
C SER A 88 12.53 -8.19 -7.37
N VAL A 89 11.36 -8.81 -7.59
CA VAL A 89 11.18 -10.27 -7.43
C VAL A 89 11.97 -11.01 -8.50
N TYR A 90 11.80 -10.65 -9.77
CA TYR A 90 12.50 -11.31 -10.87
C TYR A 90 14.01 -11.32 -10.68
N ARG A 91 14.61 -10.20 -10.26
CA ARG A 91 16.06 -10.08 -9.98
C ARG A 91 16.57 -10.97 -8.85
N ARG A 92 15.70 -11.45 -7.96
CA ARG A 92 16.07 -12.33 -6.85
C ARG A 92 15.85 -13.81 -7.17
N SER A 93 15.17 -14.11 -8.28
CA SER A 93 14.81 -15.45 -8.71
C SER A 93 15.68 -15.97 -9.87
N ILE A 94 16.56 -15.13 -10.40
CA ILE A 94 17.61 -15.46 -11.38
C ILE A 94 18.98 -15.36 -10.72
#